data_AF-A0A3E3HXW2-F1
#
_entry.id   AF-A0A3E3HXW2-F1
#
_cell.length_a   1.000
_cell.length_b   1.000
_cell.length_c   1.000
_cell.angle_alpha   90.00
_cell.angle_beta   90.00
_cell.angle_gamma   90.00
#
_symmetry.space_group_name_H-M   'P 1'
#
loop_
_entity.id
_entity.type
_entity.pdbx_description
1 polymer ?
#
loop_
_entity_poly.entity_id
_entity_poly.type
_entity_poly.pdbx_seq_one_letter_code
_entity_poly.pdbx_strand_id
1 'polypeptide(L)'
;MKKLSLCIITALSLVSLGILTACGVSATPKEAGSAQLPNPFIPCASIEDANEILGFTAAVPSILPDGYETAAIAAVSSSDPAFVQIRYENGEKTITYRIGKGSGNISGDYNSYEFTKTLEAVENILTCSGAGELIYNAVWEADGYTYSLTATDGITENELQELVESIA
;
A
#
# COMPACT_ATOMS: atom_id res chain seq x y z
N MET A 1 42.30 -5.37 25.88
CA MET A 1 43.23 -4.27 26.23
C MET A 1 44.11 -3.93 25.03
N LYS A 2 43.76 -2.90 24.27
CA LYS A 2 44.65 -2.18 23.34
C LYS A 2 44.33 -0.70 23.51
N LYS A 3 45.38 0.06 23.79
CA LYS A 3 45.37 1.42 24.31
C LYS A 3 45.27 2.46 23.19
N LEU A 4 44.71 3.61 23.57
CA LEU A 4 45.01 4.99 23.15
C LEU A 4 45.06 5.30 21.64
N SER A 5 44.25 6.27 21.22
CA SER A 5 44.81 7.56 20.81
C SER A 5 43.79 8.69 20.99
N LEU A 6 44.29 9.77 21.59
CA LEU A 6 43.62 10.99 22.01
C LEU A 6 44.04 12.09 21.03
N CYS A 7 43.08 12.78 20.41
CA CYS A 7 43.35 14.04 19.72
C CYS A 7 42.40 15.11 20.28
N ILE A 8 42.99 16.02 21.06
CA ILE A 8 42.41 17.28 21.54
C ILE A 8 42.87 18.35 20.55
N ILE A 9 41.94 19.09 19.96
CA ILE A 9 42.16 20.37 19.24
C ILE A 9 40.95 21.25 19.57
N THR A 10 40.95 21.98 20.69
CA THR A 10 41.30 23.40 20.87
C THR A 10 40.52 24.42 20.02
N ALA A 11 39.99 25.41 20.74
CA ALA A 11 39.61 26.78 20.35
C ALA A 11 38.20 27.00 19.76
N LEU A 12 37.22 27.31 20.63
CA LEU A 12 36.03 28.06 20.25
C LEU A 12 36.22 29.51 20.71
N SER A 13 36.60 30.36 19.77
CA SER A 13 36.77 31.80 19.93
C SER A 13 35.41 32.48 20.10
N LEU A 14 35.38 33.43 21.04
CA LEU A 14 34.26 34.33 21.30
C LEU A 14 33.83 35.06 20.03
N VAL A 15 32.56 34.91 19.63
CA VAL A 15 31.93 35.79 18.65
C VAL A 15 31.30 36.95 19.42
N SER A 16 31.81 38.14 19.12
CA SER A 16 31.45 39.41 19.70
C SER A 16 30.02 39.81 19.40
N LEU A 17 29.39 40.38 20.44
CA LEU A 17 28.11 41.06 20.44
C LEU A 17 28.13 42.23 19.42
N GLY A 18 27.33 42.12 18.37
CA GLY A 18 27.10 43.20 17.40
C GLY A 18 25.61 43.51 17.33
N ILE A 19 25.18 44.56 18.01
CA ILE A 19 23.86 45.16 17.88
C ILE A 19 23.91 46.06 16.64
N LEU A 20 23.02 45.87 15.67
CA LEU A 20 22.72 46.88 14.65
C LEU A 20 21.23 46.86 14.27
N THR A 21 20.54 47.87 14.80
CA THR A 21 19.44 48.68 14.24
C THR A 21 18.49 48.09 13.19
N ALA A 22 17.21 48.20 13.55
CA ALA A 22 16.02 48.02 12.72
C ALA A 22 16.03 48.82 11.41
N CYS A 23 15.59 48.16 10.33
CA CYS A 23 14.81 48.78 9.27
C CYS A 23 13.68 47.82 8.93
N GLY A 24 12.44 48.32 9.00
CA GLY A 24 11.23 47.53 8.82
C GLY A 24 11.08 47.03 7.39
N VAL A 25 10.99 45.71 7.24
CA VAL A 25 10.24 45.08 6.16
C VAL A 25 9.31 44.10 6.85
N SER A 26 8.03 44.44 6.90
CA SER A 26 6.98 43.49 7.29
C SER A 26 6.92 42.40 6.22
N ALA A 27 7.74 41.36 6.36
CA ALA A 27 7.52 40.11 5.67
C ALA A 27 6.29 39.47 6.31
N THR A 28 5.12 39.72 5.72
CA THR A 28 3.96 38.86 5.92
C THR A 28 4.40 37.45 5.56
N PRO A 29 4.27 36.45 6.46
CA PRO A 29 4.43 35.06 6.08
C PRO A 29 3.40 34.77 5.00
N LYS A 30 3.85 34.56 3.77
CA LYS A 30 3.02 33.97 2.72
C LYS A 30 2.72 32.56 3.21
N GLU A 31 1.49 32.32 3.64
CA GLU A 31 1.01 30.96 3.87
C GLU A 31 1.34 30.15 2.62
N ALA A 32 2.23 29.17 2.79
CA ALA A 32 2.43 28.13 1.81
C ALA A 32 1.14 27.32 1.80
N GLY A 33 0.23 27.65 0.87
CA GLY A 33 -0.96 26.86 0.63
C GLY A 33 -0.53 25.41 0.45
N SER A 34 -0.99 24.53 1.33
CA SER A 34 -0.78 23.10 1.23
C SER A 34 -1.41 22.62 -0.06
N ALA A 35 -0.59 22.47 -1.11
CA ALA A 35 -1.00 21.82 -2.34
C ALA A 35 -1.27 20.35 -2.01
N GLN A 36 -2.53 20.04 -1.72
CA GLN A 36 -2.96 18.67 -1.52
C GLN A 36 -2.91 17.99 -2.90
N LEU A 37 -2.10 16.94 -3.02
CA LEU A 37 -2.09 16.12 -4.23
C LEU A 37 -3.50 15.53 -4.44
N PRO A 38 -3.99 15.48 -5.69
CA PRO A 38 -5.30 14.90 -5.97
C PRO A 38 -5.32 13.43 -5.54
N ASN A 39 -6.44 13.00 -4.97
CA ASN A 39 -6.68 11.59 -4.64
C ASN A 39 -6.88 10.81 -5.95
N PRO A 40 -6.05 9.78 -6.25
CA PRO A 40 -6.14 9.05 -7.51
C PRO A 40 -7.29 8.02 -7.56
N PHE A 41 -7.97 7.76 -6.43
CA PHE A 41 -9.04 6.77 -6.35
C PHE A 41 -10.38 7.37 -6.82
N ILE A 42 -10.99 6.74 -7.81
CA ILE A 42 -12.31 7.08 -8.33
C ILE A 42 -13.33 6.09 -7.72
N PRO A 43 -14.19 6.51 -6.78
CA PRO A 43 -15.19 5.63 -6.18
C PRO A 43 -16.17 5.10 -7.24
N CYS A 44 -16.52 3.82 -7.11
CA CYS A 44 -17.42 3.11 -8.02
C CYS A 44 -18.58 2.50 -7.22
N ALA A 45 -19.80 2.50 -7.77
CA ALA A 45 -20.94 1.88 -7.11
C ALA A 45 -20.97 0.36 -7.34
N SER A 46 -20.29 -0.10 -8.40
CA SER A 46 -20.24 -1.50 -8.83
C SER A 46 -18.89 -1.85 -9.46
N ILE A 47 -18.66 -3.14 -9.70
CA ILE A 47 -17.47 -3.60 -10.44
C ILE A 47 -17.59 -3.22 -11.91
N GLU A 48 -18.81 -3.20 -12.45
CA GLU A 48 -19.11 -2.78 -13.81
C GLU A 48 -18.67 -1.32 -14.06
N ASP A 49 -18.93 -0.41 -13.13
CA ASP A 49 -18.45 0.99 -13.24
C ASP A 49 -16.92 1.05 -13.31
N ALA A 50 -16.23 0.25 -12.49
CA ALA A 50 -14.77 0.20 -12.49
C ALA A 50 -14.22 -0.38 -13.81
N ASN A 51 -14.89 -1.41 -14.34
CA ASN A 51 -14.56 -2.00 -15.63
C ASN A 51 -14.74 -1.01 -16.79
N GLU A 52 -15.80 -0.21 -16.78
CA GLU A 52 -16.02 0.85 -17.78
C GLU A 52 -14.92 1.93 -17.72
N ILE A 53 -14.51 2.33 -16.52
CA ILE A 53 -13.46 3.35 -16.33
C ILE A 53 -12.10 2.83 -16.84
N LEU A 54 -11.76 1.56 -16.58
CA LEU A 54 -10.44 1.01 -16.87
C LEU A 54 -10.33 0.24 -18.18
N GLY A 55 -11.45 -0.11 -18.81
CA GLY A 55 -11.47 -0.81 -20.10
C GLY A 55 -11.06 -2.27 -20.03
N PHE A 56 -11.22 -2.93 -18.88
CA PHE A 56 -11.06 -4.39 -18.73
C PHE A 56 -12.08 -4.94 -17.74
N THR A 57 -12.37 -6.25 -17.82
CA THR A 57 -13.24 -6.95 -16.88
C THR A 57 -12.40 -7.47 -15.72
N ALA A 58 -12.61 -6.92 -14.53
CA ALA A 58 -11.99 -7.42 -13.31
C ALA A 58 -12.57 -8.78 -12.92
N ALA A 59 -11.71 -9.79 -12.76
CA ALA A 59 -12.07 -11.04 -12.11
C ALA A 59 -12.13 -10.78 -10.59
N VAL A 60 -13.17 -11.26 -9.91
CA VAL A 60 -13.44 -10.92 -8.51
C VAL A 60 -13.72 -12.19 -7.70
N PRO A 61 -13.19 -12.30 -6.47
CA PRO A 61 -13.51 -13.45 -5.61
C PRO A 61 -15.01 -13.48 -5.26
N SER A 62 -15.61 -14.66 -5.37
CA SER A 62 -17.00 -14.91 -4.97
C SER A 62 -17.14 -15.49 -3.57
N ILE A 63 -16.03 -15.95 -2.97
CA ILE A 63 -15.93 -16.43 -1.60
C ILE A 63 -15.03 -15.48 -0.81
N LEU A 64 -15.47 -15.11 0.40
CA LEU A 64 -14.73 -14.29 1.34
C LEU A 64 -14.61 -15.03 2.68
N PRO A 65 -13.59 -14.74 3.50
CA PRO A 65 -13.54 -15.22 4.88
C PRO A 65 -14.79 -14.79 5.65
N ASP A 66 -15.17 -15.59 6.66
CA ASP A 66 -16.42 -15.41 7.38
C ASP A 66 -16.58 -13.98 7.95
N GLY A 67 -17.76 -13.40 7.68
CA GLY A 67 -18.16 -12.08 8.17
C GLY A 67 -17.59 -10.89 7.39
N TYR A 68 -16.80 -11.11 6.35
CA TYR A 68 -16.40 -10.04 5.44
C TYR A 68 -17.47 -9.74 4.39
N GLU A 69 -17.73 -8.46 4.16
CA GLU A 69 -18.64 -7.97 3.13
C GLU A 69 -17.97 -6.87 2.30
N THR A 70 -18.40 -6.68 1.05
CA THR A 70 -17.90 -5.59 0.20
C THR A 70 -18.29 -4.23 0.78
N ALA A 71 -17.29 -3.43 1.13
CA ALA A 71 -17.46 -2.10 1.70
C ALA A 71 -17.26 -0.98 0.67
N ALA A 72 -16.30 -1.13 -0.25
CA ALA A 72 -16.01 -0.11 -1.25
C ALA A 72 -15.34 -0.67 -2.51
N ILE A 73 -15.62 -0.04 -3.65
CA ILE A 73 -14.98 -0.32 -4.93
C ILE A 73 -14.42 1.00 -5.47
N ALA A 74 -13.22 0.96 -6.04
CA ALA A 74 -12.63 2.12 -6.69
C ALA A 74 -11.78 1.72 -7.89
N ALA A 75 -11.77 2.57 -8.91
CA ALA A 75 -10.83 2.50 -10.03
C ALA A 75 -9.66 3.46 -9.80
N VAL A 76 -8.45 3.03 -10.18
CA VAL A 76 -7.24 3.85 -10.17
C VAL A 76 -6.65 3.85 -11.58
N SER A 77 -6.92 4.89 -12.35
CA SER A 77 -6.50 5.01 -13.76
C SER A 77 -5.17 5.75 -13.95
N SER A 78 -4.70 6.47 -12.93
CA SER A 78 -3.47 7.26 -12.99
C SER A 78 -2.21 6.49 -12.61
N SER A 79 -2.33 5.21 -12.23
CA SER A 79 -1.20 4.32 -11.95
C SER A 79 -0.83 3.48 -13.17
N ASP A 80 0.38 2.94 -13.15
CA ASP A 80 0.84 1.94 -14.13
C ASP A 80 1.35 0.69 -13.37
N PRO A 81 0.62 -0.43 -13.41
CA PRO A 81 -0.65 -0.62 -14.12
C PRO A 81 -1.82 0.12 -13.43
N ALA A 82 -2.85 0.43 -14.22
CA ALA A 82 -4.14 0.85 -13.70
C ALA A 82 -4.86 -0.35 -13.08
N PHE A 83 -5.60 -0.14 -11.98
CA PHE A 83 -6.20 -1.25 -11.23
C PHE A 83 -7.57 -0.92 -10.62
N VAL A 84 -8.37 -1.95 -10.43
CA VAL A 84 -9.55 -1.95 -9.56
C VAL A 84 -9.10 -2.27 -8.14
N GLN A 85 -9.63 -1.57 -7.14
CA GLN A 85 -9.52 -1.91 -5.74
C GLN A 85 -10.90 -2.24 -5.18
N ILE A 86 -10.99 -3.37 -4.48
CA ILE A 86 -12.17 -3.77 -3.70
C ILE A 86 -11.73 -3.87 -2.25
N ARG A 87 -12.50 -3.24 -1.36
CA ARG A 87 -12.32 -3.34 0.08
C ARG A 87 -13.44 -4.19 0.65
N TYR A 88 -13.07 -5.20 1.42
CA TYR A 88 -13.98 -6.00 2.23
C TYR A 88 -13.74 -5.72 3.71
N GLU A 89 -14.80 -5.62 4.49
CA GLU A 89 -14.72 -5.28 5.92
C GLU A 89 -15.48 -6.28 6.80
N ASN A 90 -14.92 -6.56 7.97
CA ASN A 90 -15.55 -7.29 9.07
C ASN A 90 -15.26 -6.52 10.37
N GLY A 91 -16.15 -5.59 10.73
CA GLY A 91 -15.88 -4.61 11.79
C GLY A 91 -14.72 -3.70 11.41
N GLU A 92 -13.67 -3.67 12.23
CA GLU A 92 -12.45 -2.87 11.96
C GLU A 92 -11.45 -3.58 11.04
N LYS A 93 -11.66 -4.88 10.78
CA LYS A 93 -10.77 -5.68 9.95
C LYS A 93 -11.04 -5.43 8.49
N THR A 94 -9.98 -5.30 7.69
CA THR A 94 -10.08 -5.03 6.26
C THR A 94 -9.28 -6.03 5.44
N ILE A 95 -9.87 -6.51 4.35
CA ILE A 95 -9.16 -7.14 3.23
C ILE A 95 -9.23 -6.19 2.04
N THR A 96 -8.10 -5.87 1.42
CA THR A 96 -8.03 -5.10 0.18
C THR A 96 -7.58 -6.02 -0.95
N TYR A 97 -8.46 -6.26 -1.91
CA TYR A 97 -8.16 -6.95 -3.15
C TYR A 97 -7.91 -5.93 -4.26
N ARG A 98 -6.89 -6.14 -5.08
CA ARG A 98 -6.66 -5.35 -6.29
C ARG A 98 -6.35 -6.25 -7.47
N ILE A 99 -6.82 -5.81 -8.64
CA ILE A 99 -6.53 -6.42 -9.93
C ILE A 99 -6.22 -5.32 -10.94
N GLY A 100 -5.11 -5.46 -11.66
CA GLY A 100 -4.68 -4.54 -12.71
C GLY A 100 -4.21 -5.29 -13.94
N LYS A 101 -4.42 -4.71 -15.12
CA LYS A 101 -3.95 -5.29 -16.37
C LYS A 101 -2.45 -5.01 -16.54
N GLY A 102 -1.63 -6.05 -16.59
CA GLY A 102 -0.18 -5.95 -16.65
C GLY A 102 0.51 -6.82 -15.59
N SER A 103 1.63 -6.33 -15.09
CA SER A 103 2.50 -7.02 -14.15
C SER A 103 2.99 -6.07 -13.05
N GLY A 104 3.67 -6.61 -12.05
CA GLY A 104 4.24 -5.87 -10.93
C GLY A 104 3.36 -5.84 -9.68
N ASN A 105 3.94 -5.45 -8.55
CA ASN A 105 3.23 -5.45 -7.28
C ASN A 105 2.35 -4.18 -7.12
N ILE A 106 1.04 -4.37 -7.10
CA ILE A 106 0.04 -3.31 -6.90
C ILE A 106 -0.55 -3.27 -5.48
N SER A 107 -0.01 -4.00 -4.51
CA SER A 107 -0.55 -4.06 -3.14
C SER A 107 -0.50 -2.72 -2.41
N GLY A 108 0.47 -1.87 -2.75
CA GLY A 108 0.77 -0.65 -2.01
C GLY A 108 1.20 -0.91 -0.56
N ASP A 109 1.57 -2.15 -0.26
CA ASP A 109 2.08 -2.58 1.03
C ASP A 109 3.61 -2.61 1.00
N TYR A 110 4.21 -1.80 1.87
CA TYR A 110 5.67 -1.64 2.01
C TYR A 110 6.16 -2.18 3.36
N ASN A 111 5.33 -2.92 4.09
CA ASN A 111 5.71 -3.51 5.36
C ASN A 111 6.74 -4.62 5.19
N SER A 112 7.46 -4.91 6.27
CA SER A 112 8.34 -6.08 6.37
C SER A 112 7.68 -7.12 7.27
N TYR A 113 7.79 -8.37 6.85
CA TYR A 113 7.13 -9.52 7.48
C TYR A 113 8.15 -10.54 7.97
N GLU A 114 7.73 -11.43 8.88
CA GLU A 114 8.60 -12.46 9.44
C GLU A 114 8.97 -13.51 8.39
N PHE A 115 8.04 -13.81 7.47
CA PHE A 115 8.27 -14.74 6.38
C PHE A 115 7.76 -14.22 5.04
N THR A 116 8.37 -14.75 3.97
CA THR A 116 7.84 -14.75 2.61
C THR A 116 7.93 -16.18 2.09
N LYS A 117 6.82 -16.70 1.53
CA LYS A 117 6.72 -18.05 0.98
C LYS A 117 5.93 -18.07 -0.33
N THR A 118 6.07 -19.16 -1.06
CA THR A 118 5.21 -19.45 -2.22
C THR A 118 4.03 -20.31 -1.78
N LEU A 119 2.85 -20.02 -2.31
CA LEU A 119 1.64 -20.80 -2.11
C LEU A 119 1.00 -21.10 -3.48
N GLU A 120 0.62 -22.35 -3.69
CA GLU A 120 -0.15 -22.75 -4.88
C GLU A 120 -1.65 -22.74 -4.54
N ALA A 121 -2.44 -22.09 -5.40
CA ALA A 121 -3.90 -22.02 -5.30
C ALA A 121 -4.50 -22.19 -6.70
N VAL A 122 -5.06 -23.37 -6.98
CA VAL A 122 -5.37 -23.84 -8.34
C VAL A 122 -4.16 -23.76 -9.28
N GLU A 123 -4.22 -22.92 -10.32
CA GLU A 123 -3.16 -22.67 -11.31
C GLU A 123 -2.34 -21.42 -10.94
N ASN A 124 -2.71 -20.70 -9.88
CA ASN A 124 -2.00 -19.49 -9.44
C ASN A 124 -0.86 -19.85 -8.50
N ILE A 125 0.28 -19.19 -8.70
CA ILE A 125 1.45 -19.25 -7.81
C ILE A 125 1.59 -17.91 -7.11
N LEU A 126 1.27 -17.88 -5.82
CA LEU A 126 1.25 -16.68 -5.00
C LEU A 126 2.58 -16.51 -4.28
N THR A 127 3.04 -15.26 -4.18
CA THR A 127 4.06 -14.86 -3.20
C THR A 127 3.35 -14.26 -2.00
N CYS A 128 3.41 -14.96 -0.87
CA CYS A 128 2.72 -14.60 0.37
C CYS A 128 3.72 -14.14 1.42
N SER A 129 3.41 -13.06 2.12
CA SER A 129 4.19 -12.52 3.23
C SER A 129 3.34 -12.42 4.49
N GLY A 130 3.94 -12.75 5.64
CA GLY A 130 3.19 -12.78 6.89
C GLY A 130 4.01 -13.01 8.16
N ALA A 131 3.30 -13.26 9.26
CA ALA A 131 3.87 -13.47 10.59
C ALA A 131 3.12 -14.58 11.32
N GLY A 132 3.84 -15.42 12.07
CA GLY A 132 3.26 -16.63 12.66
C GLY A 132 2.63 -17.55 11.61
N GLU A 133 1.32 -17.81 11.74
CA GLU A 133 0.53 -18.65 10.82
C GLU A 133 -0.34 -17.84 9.84
N LEU A 134 -0.26 -16.50 9.90
CA LEU A 134 -1.16 -15.60 9.17
C LEU A 134 -0.45 -14.94 7.99
N ILE A 135 -1.17 -14.80 6.89
CA ILE A 135 -0.77 -14.11 5.67
C ILE A 135 -1.38 -12.71 5.67
N TYR A 136 -0.55 -11.69 5.54
CA TYR A 136 -0.98 -10.29 5.54
C TYR A 136 -0.94 -9.66 4.15
N ASN A 137 -0.09 -10.19 3.26
CA ASN A 137 0.03 -9.75 1.89
C ASN A 137 0.24 -10.96 0.98
N ALA A 138 -0.47 -10.99 -0.14
CA ALA A 138 -0.29 -11.97 -1.20
C ALA A 138 -0.30 -11.25 -2.55
N VAL A 139 0.63 -11.60 -3.44
CA VAL A 139 0.70 -11.06 -4.80
C VAL A 139 0.92 -12.19 -5.80
N TRP A 140 0.27 -12.10 -6.95
CA TRP A 140 0.44 -13.06 -8.04
C TRP A 140 0.12 -12.41 -9.38
N GLU A 141 0.55 -13.07 -10.45
CA GLU A 141 0.26 -12.67 -11.84
C GLU A 141 -0.35 -13.88 -12.57
N ALA A 142 -1.42 -13.65 -13.31
CA ALA A 142 -2.10 -14.66 -14.11
C ALA A 142 -2.82 -14.01 -15.29
N ASP A 143 -2.80 -14.67 -16.45
CA ASP A 143 -3.53 -14.26 -17.67
C ASP A 143 -3.32 -12.80 -18.12
N GLY A 144 -2.12 -12.25 -17.88
CA GLY A 144 -1.77 -10.88 -18.23
C GLY A 144 -2.33 -9.83 -17.25
N TYR A 145 -2.73 -10.26 -16.05
CA TYR A 145 -3.12 -9.41 -14.94
C TYR A 145 -2.19 -9.62 -13.74
N THR A 146 -2.06 -8.58 -12.94
CA THR A 146 -1.45 -8.63 -11.62
C THR A 146 -2.52 -8.45 -10.55
N TYR A 147 -2.34 -9.17 -9.46
CA TYR A 147 -3.27 -9.25 -8.36
C TYR A 147 -2.54 -9.00 -7.04
N SER A 148 -3.27 -8.44 -6.09
CA SER A 148 -2.82 -8.39 -4.71
C SER A 148 -3.97 -8.53 -3.73
N LEU A 149 -3.68 -9.12 -2.58
CA LEU A 149 -4.56 -9.13 -1.43
C LEU A 149 -3.76 -8.70 -0.19
N THR A 150 -4.25 -7.70 0.52
CA THR A 150 -3.71 -7.32 1.84
C THR A 150 -4.77 -7.44 2.91
N ALA A 151 -4.41 -7.89 4.10
CA ALA A 151 -5.32 -8.07 5.24
C ALA A 151 -4.74 -7.40 6.48
N THR A 152 -5.53 -6.55 7.16
CA THR A 152 -5.06 -5.82 8.37
C THR A 152 -4.71 -6.75 9.53
N ASP A 153 -5.50 -7.81 9.69
CA ASP A 153 -5.38 -8.76 10.79
C ASP A 153 -4.73 -10.08 10.34
N GLY A 154 -4.34 -10.16 9.08
CA GLY A 154 -3.94 -11.40 8.42
C GLY A 154 -5.12 -12.35 8.19
N ILE A 155 -4.93 -13.29 7.27
CA ILE A 155 -5.83 -14.41 7.01
C ILE A 155 -5.03 -15.71 7.00
N THR A 156 -5.71 -16.83 7.22
CA THR A 156 -5.09 -18.15 7.12
C THR A 156 -4.78 -18.51 5.66
N GLU A 157 -3.90 -19.49 5.48
CA GLU A 157 -3.60 -20.05 4.15
C GLU A 157 -4.84 -20.63 3.47
N ASN A 158 -5.70 -21.32 4.23
CA ASN A 158 -6.94 -21.92 3.70
C ASN A 158 -7.93 -20.84 3.23
N GLU A 159 -8.13 -19.78 4.03
CA GLU A 159 -8.98 -18.65 3.64
C GLU A 159 -8.45 -17.94 2.38
N LEU A 160 -7.13 -17.78 2.26
CA LEU A 160 -6.52 -17.20 1.05
C LEU A 160 -6.74 -18.10 -0.16
N GLN A 161 -6.55 -19.42 -0.01
CA GLN A 161 -6.80 -20.38 -1.08
C GLN A 161 -8.26 -20.28 -1.52
N GLU A 162 -9.23 -20.54 -0.63
CA GLU A 162 -10.66 -20.51 -0.96
C GLU A 162 -11.09 -19.21 -1.67
N LEU A 163 -10.58 -18.06 -1.21
CA LEU A 163 -10.81 -16.77 -1.87
C LEU A 163 -10.25 -16.76 -3.31
N VAL A 164 -8.99 -17.16 -3.50
CA VAL A 164 -8.32 -17.15 -4.80
C VAL A 164 -8.93 -18.16 -5.77
N GLU A 165 -9.32 -19.35 -5.29
CA GLU A 165 -9.97 -20.38 -6.11
C GLU A 165 -11.37 -19.95 -6.56
N SER A 166 -11.97 -18.97 -5.88
CA SER A 166 -13.31 -18.44 -6.19
C SER A 166 -13.31 -17.27 -7.18
N ILE A 167 -12.14 -16.83 -7.65
CA ILE A 167 -11.98 -15.71 -8.59
C ILE A 167 -12.48 -16.14 -9.98
N ALA A 168 -13.40 -15.36 -10.54
CA ALA A 168 -13.95 -15.55 -11.88
C ALA A 168 -14.22 -14.21 -12.58
#